data_AF-A0A800BND3-F1
#
_entry.id   AF-A0A800BND3-F1
#
_cell.length_a   1.000
_cell.length_b   1.000
_cell.length_c   1.000
_cell.angle_alpha   90.00
_cell.angle_beta   90.00
_cell.angle_gamma   90.00
#
_symmetry.space_group_name_H-M   'P 1'
#
loop_
_entity.id
_entity.type
_entity.pdbx_description
1 polymer ?
#
loop_
_entity_poly.entity_id
_entity_poly.type
_entity_poly.pdbx_seq_one_letter_code
_entity_poly.pdbx_strand_id
1 'polypeptide(L)'
;MLNFMRNKVVRIFEQHEGCLKVVGLLSDDIYELELEVIIDLPRLKITSIEGRWRRWTTPECPRAIPVLQEAVGMEVGEGFSEKIKKGLGRKSCRHFANLLLECCHAAKDAVLMMGCEPSGRIEEGGVRQGRFREQGQEISAEDFMESLGALKGKGGGRIGGFVVDLHVHTSEKSPCSSVSLEELIIEAKRIGLNAFCLTDHNTMWDKEVVERISRRYDFLVLRGNEVTTDQGDVLVFGWEEEVRGIMKLAELREDVIKRGGFMIAAHPFRGFLTFDTSALGLTPEKASERKIFEAVDAVEVLNSKVTQKENAFALEVAKRLGLPVTGGSDAHELAELGIYATVFSHAI
;
A
#
# COMPACT_ATOMS: atom_id res chain seq x y z
N MET A 1 22.74 8.38 17.86
CA MET A 1 21.29 8.45 17.59
C MET A 1 21.16 8.80 16.13
N LEU A 2 20.83 7.82 15.30
CA LEU A 2 20.56 8.07 13.87
C LEU A 2 19.12 8.58 13.80
N ASN A 3 18.94 9.78 13.26
CA ASN A 3 17.64 10.39 13.02
C ASN A 3 17.45 10.44 11.51
N PHE A 4 16.36 9.87 11.01
CA PHE A 4 15.96 9.94 9.60
C PHE A 4 14.49 10.36 9.53
N MET A 5 14.23 11.46 8.85
CA MET A 5 12.93 12.05 8.60
C MET A 5 12.83 12.34 7.11
N ARG A 6 11.70 11.98 6.48
CA ARG A 6 11.43 12.30 5.08
C ARG A 6 10.09 13.01 4.96
N ASN A 7 10.11 14.16 4.30
CA ASN A 7 8.94 14.95 3.98
C ASN A 7 8.78 15.02 2.46
N LYS A 8 7.56 14.77 1.98
CA LYS A 8 7.17 15.05 0.60
C LYS A 8 6.01 16.04 0.60
N VAL A 9 6.11 17.09 -0.19
CA VAL A 9 5.09 18.12 -0.29
C VAL A 9 4.83 18.41 -1.75
N VAL A 10 3.57 18.39 -2.17
CA VAL A 10 3.15 18.83 -3.51
C VAL A 10 2.27 20.04 -3.34
N ARG A 11 2.58 21.11 -4.06
CA ARG A 11 1.79 22.34 -4.11
C ARG A 11 1.31 22.56 -5.53
N ILE A 12 0.05 22.93 -5.69
CA ILE A 12 -0.57 23.17 -6.97
C ILE A 12 -1.02 24.62 -6.99
N PHE A 13 -0.69 25.31 -8.08
CA PHE A 13 -1.06 26.69 -8.34
C PHE A 13 -1.73 26.73 -9.70
N GLU A 14 -2.84 27.44 -9.80
CA GLU A 14 -3.34 27.86 -11.12
C GLU A 14 -2.46 29.01 -11.60
N GLN A 15 -1.75 28.82 -12.71
CA GLN A 15 -0.82 29.83 -13.23
C GLN A 15 -1.55 30.84 -14.13
N HIS A 16 -2.51 30.34 -14.91
CA HIS A 16 -3.48 31.07 -15.72
C HIS A 16 -4.56 30.07 -16.15
N GLU A 17 -5.64 30.58 -16.74
CA GLU A 17 -6.78 29.77 -17.14
C GLU A 17 -6.35 28.57 -18.02
N GLY A 18 -6.67 27.36 -17.56
CA GLY A 18 -6.30 26.13 -18.24
C GLY A 18 -4.86 25.64 -17.99
N CYS A 19 -4.10 26.20 -17.05
CA CYS A 19 -2.72 25.80 -16.79
C CYS A 19 -2.39 25.70 -15.31
N LEU A 20 -1.89 24.53 -14.90
CA LEU A 20 -1.46 24.24 -13.52
C LEU A 20 0.05 24.23 -13.41
N LYS A 21 0.57 24.97 -12.44
CA LYS A 21 1.94 24.86 -11.96
C LYS A 21 1.95 23.97 -10.72
N VAL A 22 2.71 22.89 -10.76
CA VAL A 22 2.86 21.92 -9.69
C VAL A 22 4.29 21.95 -9.19
N VAL A 23 4.47 22.09 -7.88
CA VAL A 23 5.78 22.12 -7.23
C VAL A 23 5.85 20.99 -6.21
N GLY A 24 6.61 19.95 -6.52
CA GLY A 24 6.96 18.86 -5.63
C GLY A 24 8.27 19.14 -4.90
N LEU A 25 8.31 18.83 -3.61
CA LEU A 25 9.49 18.87 -2.77
C LEU A 25 9.63 17.51 -2.08
N LEU A 26 10.83 16.93 -2.13
CA LEU A 26 11.22 15.83 -1.25
C LEU A 26 12.40 16.32 -0.43
N SER A 27 12.28 16.28 0.89
CA SER A 27 13.38 16.60 1.81
C SER A 27 13.48 15.52 2.87
N ASP A 28 14.61 14.82 2.90
CA ASP A 28 14.99 13.89 3.94
C ASP A 28 16.45 14.08 4.37
N ASP A 29 16.90 13.46 5.46
CA ASP A 29 18.26 13.66 5.99
C ASP A 29 19.39 13.35 4.99
N ILE A 30 19.10 12.63 3.90
CA ILE A 30 20.04 12.17 2.88
C ILE A 30 19.89 12.95 1.57
N TYR A 31 18.66 13.30 1.19
CA TYR A 31 18.29 13.84 -0.11
C TYR A 31 17.36 15.04 0.04
N GLU A 32 17.57 16.06 -0.78
CA GLU A 32 16.63 17.15 -0.92
C GLU A 32 16.56 17.52 -2.39
N LEU A 33 15.37 17.42 -2.97
CA LEU A 33 15.11 17.75 -4.36
C LEU A 33 13.75 18.44 -4.52
N GLU A 34 13.70 19.29 -5.52
CA GLU A 34 12.56 20.10 -5.90
C GLU A 34 12.25 19.81 -7.36
N LEU A 35 10.97 19.71 -7.69
CA LEU A 35 10.48 19.47 -9.04
C LEU A 35 9.35 20.45 -9.32
N GLU A 36 9.52 21.25 -10.37
CA GLU A 36 8.50 22.13 -10.90
C GLU A 36 7.98 21.52 -12.21
N VAL A 37 6.66 21.42 -12.34
CA VAL A 37 5.98 20.84 -13.50
C VAL A 37 4.87 21.79 -13.92
N ILE A 38 4.82 22.14 -15.20
CA ILE A 38 3.70 22.90 -15.78
C ILE A 38 2.84 21.91 -16.57
N ILE A 39 1.54 21.93 -16.32
CA ILE A 39 0.56 21.00 -16.89
C ILE A 39 -0.56 21.81 -17.55
N ASP A 40 -0.76 21.56 -18.84
CA ASP A 40 -1.80 22.16 -19.65
C ASP A 40 -3.09 21.34 -19.60
N LEU A 41 -4.22 22.03 -19.48
CA LEU A 41 -5.57 21.47 -19.42
C LEU A 41 -6.30 21.67 -20.75
N PRO A 42 -7.27 20.79 -21.09
CA PRO A 42 -7.86 19.72 -20.29
C PRO A 42 -7.11 18.38 -20.36
N ARG A 43 -6.08 18.26 -21.20
CA ARG A 43 -5.43 16.98 -21.51
C ARG A 43 -4.43 16.49 -20.46
N LEU A 44 -4.21 17.27 -19.40
CA LEU A 44 -3.17 17.02 -18.40
C LEU A 44 -1.80 16.78 -19.06
N LYS A 45 -1.45 17.62 -20.02
CA LYS A 45 -0.21 17.49 -20.78
C LYS A 45 0.91 18.25 -20.10
N ILE A 46 2.03 17.58 -19.86
CA ILE A 46 3.22 18.23 -19.29
C ILE A 46 3.83 19.14 -20.36
N THR A 47 3.92 20.44 -20.09
CA THR A 47 4.50 21.43 -21.01
C THR A 47 5.90 21.86 -20.60
N SER A 48 6.21 21.79 -19.31
CA SER A 48 7.54 22.09 -18.79
C SER A 48 7.82 21.26 -17.54
N ILE A 49 9.07 20.85 -17.39
CA ILE A 49 9.61 20.27 -16.15
C ILE A 49 10.95 20.94 -15.84
N GLU A 50 11.14 21.32 -14.59
CA GLU A 50 12.44 21.72 -14.05
C GLU A 50 12.71 20.98 -12.74
N GLY A 51 13.83 20.25 -12.66
CA GLY A 51 14.26 19.57 -11.44
C GLY A 51 15.50 20.21 -10.85
N ARG A 52 15.55 20.33 -9.52
CA ARG A 52 16.69 20.86 -8.79
C ARG A 52 17.05 19.91 -7.65
N TRP A 53 18.33 19.61 -7.51
CA TRP A 53 18.86 19.01 -6.30
C TRP A 53 19.33 20.10 -5.34
N ARG A 54 18.98 19.96 -4.06
CA ARG A 54 19.45 20.80 -2.95
C ARG A 54 20.44 20.03 -2.05
N ARG A 55 20.21 18.73 -1.85
CA ARG A 55 21.10 17.80 -1.11
C ARG A 55 21.10 16.44 -1.81
N TRP A 56 22.28 15.86 -2.00
CA TRP A 56 22.46 14.56 -2.65
C TRP A 56 23.73 13.87 -2.15
N THR A 57 23.79 12.55 -2.31
CA THR A 57 24.91 11.74 -1.80
C THR A 57 25.93 11.33 -2.85
N THR A 58 25.58 11.37 -4.13
CA THR A 58 26.49 10.96 -5.21
C THR A 58 26.67 12.06 -6.27
N PRO A 59 27.89 12.31 -6.77
CA PRO A 59 28.15 13.31 -7.81
C PRO A 59 27.36 13.10 -9.11
N GLU A 60 26.82 11.89 -9.34
CA GLU A 60 26.02 11.55 -10.50
C GLU A 60 24.56 11.98 -10.36
N CYS A 61 24.04 12.27 -9.16
CA CYS A 61 22.65 12.66 -8.95
C CYS A 61 22.18 13.82 -9.86
N PRO A 62 22.95 14.91 -10.05
CA PRO A 62 22.56 15.98 -10.97
C PRO A 62 22.44 15.58 -12.44
N ARG A 63 23.06 14.46 -12.87
CA ARG A 63 22.93 13.95 -14.26
C ARG A 63 21.52 13.48 -14.58
N ALA A 64 20.66 13.30 -13.57
CA ALA A 64 19.26 12.97 -13.74
C ALA A 64 18.42 14.15 -14.28
N ILE A 65 18.85 15.40 -14.06
CA ILE A 65 18.07 16.60 -14.37
C ILE A 65 17.78 16.74 -15.87
N PRO A 66 18.76 16.61 -16.79
CA PRO A 66 18.47 16.72 -18.22
C PRO A 66 17.49 15.65 -18.74
N VAL A 67 17.50 14.46 -18.14
CA VAL A 67 16.63 13.34 -18.55
C VAL A 67 15.16 13.61 -18.20
N LEU A 68 14.87 14.52 -17.26
CA LEU A 68 13.52 14.95 -16.92
C LEU A 68 12.74 15.50 -18.12
N GLN A 69 13.45 16.08 -19.09
CA GLN A 69 12.85 16.62 -20.32
C GLN A 69 12.17 15.53 -21.17
N GLU A 70 12.51 14.24 -20.98
CA GLU A 70 11.81 13.13 -21.65
C GLU A 70 10.32 13.07 -21.29
N ALA A 71 9.91 13.59 -20.12
CA ALA A 71 8.50 13.63 -19.73
C ALA A 71 7.72 14.82 -20.33
N VAL A 72 8.40 15.81 -20.90
CA VAL A 72 7.72 16.95 -21.54
C VAL A 72 6.98 16.47 -22.78
N GLY A 73 5.72 16.84 -22.89
CA GLY A 73 4.81 16.42 -23.94
C GLY A 73 4.01 15.16 -23.61
N MET A 74 4.30 14.47 -22.50
CA MET A 74 3.49 13.34 -22.05
C MET A 74 2.16 13.81 -21.44
N GLU A 75 1.11 13.03 -21.68
CA GLU A 75 -0.21 13.24 -21.10
C GLU A 75 -0.38 12.33 -19.88
N VAL A 76 -0.90 12.90 -18.78
CA VAL A 76 -1.16 12.15 -17.54
C VAL A 76 -2.45 11.35 -17.71
N GLY A 77 -2.31 10.05 -17.96
CA GLY A 77 -3.42 9.15 -18.21
C GLY A 77 -3.01 7.67 -18.11
N GLU A 78 -3.72 6.80 -18.82
CA GLU A 78 -3.48 5.36 -18.78
C GLU A 78 -2.07 5.00 -19.29
N GLY A 79 -1.36 4.17 -18.53
CA GLY A 79 0.03 3.77 -18.84
C GLY A 79 1.09 4.86 -18.63
N PHE A 80 0.74 6.06 -18.16
CA PHE A 80 1.71 7.12 -17.85
C PHE A 80 2.72 6.66 -16.78
N SER A 81 2.24 6.03 -15.70
CA SER A 81 3.09 5.57 -14.60
C SER A 81 4.13 4.55 -15.04
N GLU A 82 3.79 3.64 -15.96
CA GLU A 82 4.75 2.71 -16.53
C GLU A 82 5.78 3.38 -17.42
N LYS A 83 5.36 4.36 -18.24
CA LYS A 83 6.26 5.13 -19.11
C LYS A 83 7.28 5.90 -18.29
N ILE A 84 6.86 6.54 -17.19
CA ILE A 84 7.77 7.24 -16.28
C ILE A 84 8.70 6.25 -15.56
N LYS A 85 8.21 5.12 -15.05
CA LYS A 85 9.07 4.11 -14.39
C LYS A 85 10.08 3.48 -15.35
N LYS A 86 9.69 3.16 -16.59
CA LYS A 86 10.55 2.57 -17.63
C LYS A 86 11.53 3.58 -18.23
N GLY A 87 11.10 4.82 -18.46
CA GLY A 87 11.92 5.91 -18.98
C GLY A 87 12.79 6.53 -17.90
N LEU A 88 12.18 7.35 -17.05
CA LEU A 88 12.89 8.11 -16.00
C LEU A 88 13.38 7.25 -14.85
N GLY A 89 12.62 6.25 -14.40
CA GLY A 89 13.04 5.40 -13.27
C GLY A 89 14.30 4.57 -13.54
N ARG A 90 14.51 4.14 -14.80
CA ARG A 90 15.67 3.33 -15.21
C ARG A 90 16.80 4.14 -15.85
N LYS A 91 16.49 5.19 -16.61
CA LYS A 91 17.49 6.04 -17.28
C LYS A 91 17.89 7.27 -16.47
N SER A 92 17.01 7.73 -15.58
CA SER A 92 17.23 8.87 -14.67
C SER A 92 17.24 8.38 -13.21
N CYS A 93 16.92 9.27 -12.27
CA CYS A 93 16.83 9.00 -10.84
C CYS A 93 15.41 8.59 -10.43
N ARG A 94 15.31 7.49 -9.67
CA ARG A 94 14.03 7.01 -9.09
C ARG A 94 13.37 8.05 -8.17
N HIS A 95 14.14 8.89 -7.47
CA HIS A 95 13.61 9.95 -6.62
C HIS A 95 12.80 10.98 -7.43
N PHE A 96 13.34 11.43 -8.57
CA PHE A 96 12.63 12.34 -9.47
C PHE A 96 11.45 11.66 -10.15
N ALA A 97 11.59 10.41 -10.59
CA ALA A 97 10.50 9.67 -11.21
C ALA A 97 9.30 9.52 -10.27
N ASN A 98 9.55 9.16 -9.00
CA ASN A 98 8.50 9.05 -8.00
C ASN A 98 7.89 10.42 -7.67
N LEU A 99 8.70 11.46 -7.47
CA LEU A 99 8.19 12.80 -7.17
C LEU A 99 7.35 13.39 -8.32
N LEU A 100 7.72 13.11 -9.58
CA LEU A 100 6.95 13.49 -10.76
C LEU A 100 5.58 12.79 -10.80
N LEU A 101 5.52 11.49 -10.48
CA LEU A 101 4.26 10.76 -10.41
C LEU A 101 3.32 11.36 -9.37
N GLU A 102 3.83 11.68 -8.18
CA GLU A 102 3.05 12.35 -7.13
C GLU A 102 2.51 13.71 -7.61
N CYS A 103 3.36 14.52 -8.28
CA CYS A 103 2.95 15.81 -8.83
C CYS A 103 1.81 15.65 -9.86
N CYS A 104 1.93 14.68 -10.77
CA CYS A 104 0.94 14.44 -11.82
C CYS A 104 -0.38 13.90 -11.27
N HIS A 105 -0.34 13.01 -10.27
CA HIS A 105 -1.55 12.51 -9.60
C HIS A 105 -2.28 13.64 -8.86
N ALA A 106 -1.54 14.43 -8.08
CA ALA A 106 -2.12 15.56 -7.36
C ALA A 106 -2.73 16.60 -8.33
N ALA A 107 -2.10 16.85 -9.48
CA ALA A 107 -2.64 17.72 -10.51
C ALA A 107 -3.97 17.20 -11.08
N LYS A 108 -4.05 15.89 -11.34
CA LYS A 108 -5.28 15.24 -11.81
C LYS A 108 -6.41 15.40 -10.78
N ASP A 109 -6.10 15.20 -9.50
CA ASP A 109 -7.08 15.36 -8.42
C ASP A 109 -7.55 16.82 -8.29
N ALA A 110 -6.64 17.80 -8.44
CA ALA A 110 -6.99 19.22 -8.43
C ALA A 110 -7.93 19.60 -9.58
N VAL A 111 -7.73 19.06 -10.78
CA VAL A 111 -8.63 19.31 -11.93
C VAL A 111 -10.03 18.76 -11.66
N LEU A 112 -10.14 17.58 -11.03
CA LEU A 112 -11.44 17.02 -10.63
C LEU A 112 -12.16 17.94 -9.63
N MET A 113 -11.41 18.58 -8.73
CA MET A 113 -11.97 19.54 -7.76
C MET A 113 -12.38 20.87 -8.41
N MET A 114 -11.65 21.34 -9.43
CA MET A 114 -11.95 22.58 -10.17
C MET A 114 -13.18 22.44 -11.09
N GLY A 115 -13.50 21.23 -11.55
CA GLY A 115 -14.60 20.95 -12.48
C GLY A 115 -16.03 20.89 -11.89
N CYS A 116 -16.25 21.33 -10.65
CA CYS A 116 -17.57 21.34 -10.01
C CYS A 116 -18.20 22.74 -9.96
N GLU A 117 -18.96 23.11 -11.00
CA GLU A 117 -20.15 23.97 -10.87
C GLU A 117 -21.40 23.19 -11.30
N PRO A 118 -22.45 23.07 -10.46
CA PRO A 118 -23.73 22.51 -10.90
C PRO A 118 -24.50 23.57 -11.69
N SER A 119 -24.38 23.56 -13.02
CA SER A 119 -25.28 24.33 -13.89
C SER A 119 -26.57 23.56 -14.16
N GLY A 120 -27.59 23.87 -13.35
CA GLY A 120 -28.96 23.45 -13.57
C GLY A 120 -29.90 24.27 -12.70
N ARG A 121 -30.48 25.33 -13.27
CA ARG A 121 -31.59 26.08 -12.66
C ARG A 121 -32.71 25.09 -12.29
N ILE A 122 -33.07 25.05 -11.01
CA ILE A 122 -34.41 24.66 -10.57
C ILE A 122 -35.02 25.90 -9.94
N GLU A 123 -36.20 26.25 -10.46
CA GLU A 123 -37.00 27.40 -10.10
C GLU A 123 -37.38 27.40 -8.61
N GLU A 124 -37.51 28.61 -8.04
CA GLU A 124 -38.12 28.84 -6.74
C GLU A 124 -39.53 28.27 -6.71
N GLY A 125 -39.74 27.17 -5.98
CA GLY A 125 -41.06 26.55 -5.90
C GLY A 125 -41.15 25.44 -4.87
N GLY A 126 -41.47 25.82 -3.63
CA GLY A 126 -42.32 25.03 -2.73
C GLY A 126 -41.81 23.65 -2.27
N VAL A 127 -41.41 23.59 -1.00
CA VAL A 127 -41.25 22.37 -0.22
C VAL A 127 -42.46 21.43 -0.40
N ARG A 128 -42.24 20.27 -1.03
CA ARG A 128 -43.07 19.06 -0.84
C ARG A 128 -42.20 17.82 -0.75
N GLN A 129 -42.28 17.19 0.42
CA GLN A 129 -41.64 15.93 0.78
C GLN A 129 -41.92 14.84 -0.27
N GLY A 130 -40.85 14.33 -0.89
CA GLY A 130 -40.88 13.13 -1.73
C GLY A 130 -39.88 12.12 -1.19
N ARG A 131 -40.40 10.99 -0.69
CA ARG A 131 -39.63 9.87 -0.11
C ARG A 131 -38.66 9.27 -1.13
N PHE A 132 -37.36 9.34 -0.85
CA PHE A 132 -36.38 8.40 -1.39
C PHE A 132 -36.37 7.14 -0.53
N ARG A 133 -36.42 5.99 -1.18
CA ARG A 133 -36.40 4.66 -0.55
C ARG A 133 -34.94 4.23 -0.43
N GLU A 134 -34.39 4.30 0.78
CA GLU A 134 -33.13 3.67 1.14
C GLU A 134 -33.33 2.16 1.16
N GLN A 135 -32.67 1.45 0.24
CA GLN A 135 -32.37 0.02 0.38
C GLN A 135 -30.88 -0.17 0.13
N GLY A 136 -30.09 0.30 1.09
CA GLY A 136 -28.75 -0.16 1.39
C GLY A 136 -28.60 0.04 2.89
N GLN A 137 -28.43 -1.02 3.66
CA GLN A 137 -28.15 -0.88 5.08
C GLN A 137 -26.75 -0.28 5.21
N GLU A 138 -26.68 1.02 5.47
CA GLU A 138 -25.52 1.62 6.10
C GLU A 138 -25.32 0.91 7.44
N ILE A 139 -24.22 0.17 7.56
CA ILE A 139 -23.74 -0.28 8.85
C ILE A 139 -23.14 0.97 9.48
N SER A 140 -23.83 1.53 10.48
CA SER A 140 -23.34 2.71 11.16
C SER A 140 -22.00 2.40 11.84
N ALA A 141 -21.15 3.41 12.03
CA ALA A 141 -19.96 3.25 12.84
C ALA A 141 -20.29 2.72 14.25
N GLU A 142 -21.51 2.94 14.72
CA GLU A 142 -22.05 2.42 15.98
C GLU A 142 -22.32 0.90 15.89
N ASP A 143 -22.86 0.38 14.78
CA ASP A 143 -23.08 -1.07 14.57
C ASP A 143 -21.76 -1.85 14.41
N PHE A 144 -20.76 -1.25 13.73
CA PHE A 144 -19.41 -1.82 13.65
C PHE A 144 -18.72 -1.82 15.03
N MET A 145 -18.92 -0.76 15.80
CA MET A 145 -18.42 -0.64 17.18
C MET A 145 -19.18 -1.53 18.17
N GLU A 146 -20.45 -1.85 17.91
CA GLU A 146 -21.27 -2.78 18.71
C GLU A 146 -20.87 -4.24 18.44
N SER A 147 -20.54 -4.58 17.18
CA SER A 147 -19.92 -5.86 16.81
C SER A 147 -18.54 -6.08 17.45
N LEU A 148 -17.71 -5.02 17.54
CA LEU A 148 -16.48 -5.00 18.34
C LEU A 148 -16.77 -4.97 19.86
N GLY A 149 -17.91 -4.42 20.27
CA GLY A 149 -18.41 -4.39 21.63
C GLY A 149 -18.77 -5.78 22.17
N ALA A 150 -19.18 -6.72 21.29
CA ALA A 150 -19.37 -8.12 21.65
C ALA A 150 -18.04 -8.83 22.02
N LEU A 151 -16.88 -8.28 21.64
CA LEU A 151 -15.54 -8.72 22.06
C LEU A 151 -15.04 -8.00 23.33
N LYS A 152 -15.77 -7.00 23.84
CA LYS A 152 -15.54 -6.48 25.19
C LYS A 152 -16.19 -7.41 26.20
N GLY A 153 -15.39 -8.36 26.70
CA GLY A 153 -15.66 -8.95 28.01
C GLY A 153 -15.95 -7.82 29.01
N LYS A 154 -16.98 -8.01 29.85
CA LYS A 154 -17.33 -7.08 30.93
C LYS A 154 -16.11 -6.84 31.83
N GLY A 155 -15.45 -5.71 31.65
CA GLY A 155 -14.29 -5.28 32.43
C GLY A 155 -13.23 -4.66 31.52
N GLY A 156 -12.85 -3.41 31.77
CA GLY A 156 -11.83 -2.67 31.01
C GLY A 156 -10.42 -3.25 31.13
N GLY A 157 -10.20 -4.45 30.56
CA GLY A 157 -8.92 -5.10 30.39
C GLY A 157 -8.50 -5.09 28.92
N ARG A 158 -7.17 -5.11 28.68
CA ARG A 158 -6.54 -5.29 27.36
C ARG A 158 -7.20 -6.45 26.61
N ILE A 159 -7.34 -6.33 25.28
CA ILE A 159 -7.76 -7.43 24.40
C ILE A 159 -6.88 -8.63 24.74
N GLY A 160 -7.48 -9.67 25.35
CA GLY A 160 -6.78 -10.89 25.74
C GLY A 160 -6.51 -11.73 24.50
N GLY A 161 -5.41 -11.46 23.81
CA GLY A 161 -5.00 -12.20 22.62
C GLY A 161 -3.55 -11.91 22.27
N PHE A 162 -2.93 -12.81 21.50
CA PHE A 162 -1.56 -12.69 21.02
C PHE A 162 -1.56 -11.94 19.69
N VAL A 163 -1.11 -10.69 19.70
CA VAL A 163 -1.18 -9.76 18.56
C VAL A 163 0.08 -9.86 17.71
N VAL A 164 -0.10 -10.23 16.44
CA VAL A 164 1.00 -10.44 15.49
C VAL A 164 0.76 -9.64 14.22
N ASP A 165 1.75 -8.85 13.82
CA ASP A 165 1.77 -8.28 12.49
C ASP A 165 2.35 -9.31 11.51
N LEU A 166 1.51 -9.82 10.60
CA LEU A 166 1.88 -10.94 9.72
C LEU A 166 2.60 -10.50 8.44
N HIS A 167 2.74 -9.20 8.19
CA HIS A 167 3.25 -8.69 6.92
C HIS A 167 4.17 -7.50 7.14
N VAL A 168 5.48 -7.73 7.17
CA VAL A 168 6.49 -6.70 7.47
C VAL A 168 7.73 -6.90 6.60
N HIS A 169 8.23 -5.79 6.03
CA HIS A 169 9.42 -5.72 5.18
C HIS A 169 10.57 -4.99 5.84
N THR A 170 11.79 -5.42 5.52
CA THR A 170 13.04 -4.89 6.08
C THR A 170 13.97 -4.38 5.01
N SER A 171 14.74 -3.36 5.35
CA SER A 171 15.74 -2.78 4.44
C SER A 171 16.88 -3.74 4.09
N GLU A 172 17.15 -4.72 4.95
CA GLU A 172 18.27 -5.66 4.82
C GLU A 172 18.01 -6.74 3.77
N LYS A 173 16.75 -7.16 3.59
CA LYS A 173 16.36 -8.21 2.63
C LYS A 173 15.51 -7.70 1.50
N SER A 174 14.86 -6.53 1.63
CA SER A 174 14.04 -5.97 0.57
C SER A 174 14.39 -4.50 0.24
N PRO A 175 14.69 -4.19 -1.04
CA PRO A 175 15.02 -2.84 -1.46
C PRO A 175 13.82 -1.88 -1.44
N CYS A 176 12.61 -2.37 -1.16
CA CYS A 176 11.41 -1.55 -1.02
C CYS A 176 11.27 -0.95 0.39
N SER A 177 11.91 -1.52 1.40
CA SER A 177 11.82 -1.07 2.79
C SER A 177 13.01 -0.18 3.18
N SER A 178 12.78 0.70 4.15
CA SER A 178 13.78 1.64 4.68
C SER A 178 14.04 1.46 6.18
N VAL A 179 13.36 0.51 6.81
CA VAL A 179 13.45 0.24 8.24
C VAL A 179 14.26 -1.04 8.51
N SER A 180 15.15 -1.00 9.50
CA SER A 180 15.93 -2.16 9.89
C SER A 180 15.15 -3.13 10.78
N LEU A 181 15.57 -4.39 10.79
CA LEU A 181 15.00 -5.41 11.69
C LEU A 181 15.08 -4.99 13.17
N GLU A 182 16.18 -4.37 13.57
CA GLU A 182 16.36 -3.92 14.97
C GLU A 182 15.38 -2.81 15.35
N GLU A 183 15.18 -1.83 14.48
CA GLU A 183 14.22 -0.74 14.70
C GLU A 183 12.79 -1.27 14.80
N LEU A 184 12.41 -2.23 13.94
CA LEU A 184 11.11 -2.87 14.00
C LEU A 184 10.85 -3.57 15.34
N ILE A 185 11.85 -4.26 15.91
CA ILE A 185 11.70 -4.93 17.22
C ILE A 185 11.48 -3.92 18.34
N ILE A 186 12.25 -2.83 18.34
CA ILE A 186 12.13 -1.77 19.34
C ILE A 186 10.72 -1.15 19.27
N GLU A 187 10.26 -0.85 18.06
CA GLU A 187 8.96 -0.25 17.83
C GLU A 187 7.80 -1.20 18.14
N ALA A 188 7.90 -2.47 17.72
CA ALA A 188 6.91 -3.50 18.02
C ALA A 188 6.67 -3.63 19.52
N LYS A 189 7.75 -3.63 20.32
CA LYS A 189 7.66 -3.59 21.79
C LYS A 189 7.00 -2.32 22.30
N ARG A 190 7.36 -1.16 21.74
CA ARG A 190 6.83 0.15 22.13
C ARG A 190 5.31 0.24 21.93
N ILE A 191 4.82 -0.26 20.79
CA ILE A 191 3.39 -0.24 20.44
C ILE A 191 2.60 -1.41 21.02
N GLY A 192 3.29 -2.41 21.59
CA GLY A 192 2.68 -3.52 22.31
C GLY A 192 2.28 -4.71 21.45
N LEU A 193 2.92 -4.91 20.29
CA LEU A 193 2.83 -6.16 19.55
C LEU A 193 3.46 -7.31 20.35
N ASN A 194 2.95 -8.52 20.18
CA ASN A 194 3.58 -9.71 20.76
C ASN A 194 4.61 -10.33 19.82
N ALA A 195 4.38 -10.22 18.52
CA ALA A 195 5.31 -10.67 17.49
C ALA A 195 5.10 -9.91 16.18
N PHE A 196 6.03 -10.07 15.24
CA PHE A 196 5.76 -9.82 13.83
C PHE A 196 6.45 -10.87 12.96
N CYS A 197 5.97 -11.01 11.73
CA CYS A 197 6.54 -11.87 10.71
C CYS A 197 7.35 -11.06 9.70
N LEU A 198 8.58 -11.49 9.47
CA LEU A 198 9.39 -11.01 8.35
C LEU A 198 8.92 -11.67 7.07
N THR A 199 8.48 -10.89 6.09
CA THR A 199 7.91 -11.37 4.82
C THR A 199 8.47 -10.61 3.64
N ASP A 200 9.79 -10.39 3.62
CA ASP A 200 10.48 -9.72 2.51
C ASP A 200 10.24 -10.44 1.18
N HIS A 201 10.19 -9.67 0.09
CA HIS A 201 9.87 -10.21 -1.23
C HIS A 201 10.85 -11.28 -1.71
N ASN A 202 10.33 -12.48 -1.95
CA ASN A 202 11.01 -13.63 -2.54
C ASN A 202 12.31 -14.07 -1.83
N THR A 203 12.54 -13.59 -0.60
CA THR A 203 13.80 -13.75 0.12
C THR A 203 13.52 -14.20 1.54
N MET A 204 14.36 -15.10 2.06
CA MET A 204 14.24 -15.58 3.43
C MET A 204 15.30 -14.98 4.34
N TRP A 205 14.89 -14.72 5.57
CA TRP A 205 15.83 -14.41 6.64
C TRP A 205 16.50 -15.67 7.17
N ASP A 206 17.81 -15.60 7.39
CA ASP A 206 18.60 -16.68 7.96
C ASP A 206 18.10 -17.03 9.37
N LYS A 207 17.92 -18.33 9.63
CA LYS A 207 17.27 -18.83 10.87
C LYS A 207 18.02 -18.35 12.10
N GLU A 208 19.33 -18.54 12.08
CA GLU A 208 20.23 -18.25 13.19
C GLU A 208 20.28 -16.76 13.47
N VAL A 209 20.10 -15.91 12.45
CA VAL A 209 20.06 -14.45 12.61
C VAL A 209 18.79 -14.05 13.35
N VAL A 210 17.63 -14.55 12.91
CA VAL A 210 16.33 -14.25 13.52
C VAL A 210 16.24 -14.80 14.94
N GLU A 211 16.70 -16.02 15.19
CA GLU A 211 16.72 -16.59 16.54
C GLU A 211 17.63 -15.80 17.48
N ARG A 212 18.83 -15.42 17.02
CA ARG A 212 19.78 -14.65 17.82
C ARG A 212 19.21 -13.28 18.16
N ILE A 213 18.57 -12.60 17.22
CA ILE A 213 18.01 -11.27 17.46
C ILE A 213 16.77 -11.34 18.35
N SER A 214 15.91 -12.35 18.15
CA SER A 214 14.74 -12.58 19.00
C SER A 214 15.14 -12.78 20.45
N ARG A 215 16.18 -13.60 20.71
CA ARG A 215 16.74 -13.80 22.06
C ARG A 215 17.41 -12.54 22.63
N ARG A 216 18.14 -11.80 21.79
CA ARG A 216 18.84 -10.58 22.23
C ARG A 216 17.86 -9.53 22.74
N TYR A 217 16.76 -9.32 22.02
CA TYR A 217 15.78 -8.31 22.37
C TYR A 217 14.66 -8.85 23.26
N ASP A 218 14.56 -10.17 23.47
CA ASP A 218 13.42 -10.81 24.14
C ASP A 218 12.10 -10.44 23.45
N PHE A 219 12.03 -10.69 22.14
CA PHE A 219 10.88 -10.42 21.28
C PHE A 219 10.71 -11.53 20.27
N LEU A 220 9.48 -11.99 20.03
CA LEU A 220 9.24 -13.04 19.06
C LEU A 220 9.23 -12.46 17.64
N VAL A 221 10.22 -12.83 16.84
CA VAL A 221 10.24 -12.56 15.40
C VAL A 221 10.05 -13.86 14.66
N LEU A 222 9.03 -13.90 13.81
CA LEU A 222 8.70 -15.05 12.97
C LEU A 222 9.22 -14.83 11.56
N ARG A 223 9.47 -15.94 10.87
CA ARG A 223 9.93 -15.94 9.48
C ARG A 223 8.80 -16.33 8.54
N GLY A 224 8.71 -15.62 7.43
CA GLY A 224 7.91 -15.95 6.26
C GLY A 224 8.53 -15.35 5.00
N ASN A 225 7.80 -15.42 3.91
CA ASN A 225 8.21 -14.89 2.60
C ASN A 225 7.00 -14.27 1.91
N GLU A 226 7.12 -13.10 1.29
CA GLU A 226 6.11 -12.63 0.33
C GLU A 226 6.54 -13.06 -1.08
N VAL A 227 5.95 -14.15 -1.56
CA VAL A 227 6.27 -14.71 -2.87
C VAL A 227 5.42 -14.06 -3.94
N THR A 228 6.07 -13.48 -4.95
CA THR A 228 5.38 -12.94 -6.11
C THR A 228 5.03 -14.07 -7.07
N THR A 229 3.74 -14.27 -7.32
CA THR A 229 3.25 -15.31 -8.23
C THR A 229 2.62 -14.74 -9.50
N ASP A 230 2.32 -15.63 -10.45
CA ASP A 230 1.57 -15.29 -11.66
C ASP A 230 0.09 -14.90 -11.37
N GLN A 231 -0.38 -15.04 -10.13
CA GLN A 231 -1.75 -14.72 -9.71
C GLN A 231 -1.84 -13.59 -8.66
N GLY A 232 -0.70 -13.05 -8.22
CA GLY A 232 -0.58 -12.04 -7.15
C GLY A 232 0.48 -12.39 -6.11
N ASP A 233 0.65 -11.53 -5.11
CA ASP A 233 1.57 -11.77 -4.00
C ASP A 233 0.92 -12.68 -2.94
N VAL A 234 1.73 -13.57 -2.36
CA VAL A 234 1.28 -14.56 -1.38
C VAL A 234 2.26 -14.58 -0.21
N LEU A 235 1.75 -14.40 1.01
CA LEU A 235 2.54 -14.65 2.22
C LEU A 235 2.64 -16.14 2.45
N VAL A 236 3.85 -16.63 2.67
CA VAL A 236 4.13 -18.05 2.88
C VAL A 236 4.88 -18.23 4.19
N PHE A 237 4.34 -19.10 5.05
CA PHE A 237 4.93 -19.47 6.34
C PHE A 237 5.24 -20.97 6.36
N GLY A 238 6.27 -21.38 7.13
CA GLY A 238 6.69 -22.78 7.18
C GLY A 238 7.34 -23.30 5.90
N TRP A 239 7.74 -22.39 5.00
CA TRP A 239 8.42 -22.67 3.74
C TRP A 239 9.72 -21.87 3.71
N GLU A 240 10.85 -22.54 3.51
CA GLU A 240 12.19 -21.97 3.74
C GLU A 240 13.01 -21.86 2.45
N GLU A 241 12.38 -21.50 1.34
CA GLU A 241 13.05 -21.35 0.05
C GLU A 241 13.05 -19.89 -0.41
N GLU A 242 13.98 -19.55 -1.29
CA GLU A 242 14.06 -18.26 -1.98
C GLU A 242 13.62 -18.40 -3.44
N VAL A 243 12.95 -17.39 -3.96
CA VAL A 243 12.43 -17.40 -5.34
C VAL A 243 13.19 -16.39 -6.18
N ARG A 244 13.55 -16.78 -7.40
CA ARG A 244 14.08 -15.85 -8.40
C ARG A 244 12.99 -15.42 -9.35
N GLY A 245 12.41 -14.25 -9.10
CA GLY A 245 11.38 -13.66 -9.95
C GLY A 245 9.98 -14.15 -9.63
N ILE A 246 9.17 -14.43 -10.65
CA ILE A 246 7.77 -14.81 -10.51
C ILE A 246 7.66 -16.35 -10.52
N MET A 247 7.03 -16.91 -9.49
CA MET A 247 6.73 -18.35 -9.38
C MET A 247 5.31 -18.65 -9.86
N LYS A 248 5.06 -19.84 -10.39
CA LYS A 248 3.66 -20.27 -10.63
C LYS A 248 2.99 -20.61 -9.30
N LEU A 249 1.81 -20.07 -9.07
CA LEU A 249 1.05 -20.31 -7.83
C LEU A 249 0.81 -21.81 -7.56
N ALA A 250 0.52 -22.59 -8.60
CA ALA A 250 0.28 -24.03 -8.45
C ALA A 250 1.54 -24.78 -8.00
N GLU A 251 2.71 -24.42 -8.53
CA GLU A 251 4.00 -25.01 -8.15
C GLU A 251 4.36 -24.61 -6.71
N LEU A 252 4.09 -23.35 -6.33
CA LEU A 252 4.26 -22.86 -4.96
C LEU A 252 3.39 -23.65 -3.98
N ARG A 253 2.08 -23.78 -4.27
CA ARG A 253 1.14 -24.50 -3.40
C ARG A 253 1.55 -25.94 -3.19
N GLU A 254 1.98 -26.64 -4.24
CA GLU A 254 2.41 -28.03 -4.14
C GLU A 254 3.61 -28.19 -3.19
N ASP A 255 4.62 -27.32 -3.29
CA ASP A 255 5.80 -27.40 -2.43
C ASP A 255 5.51 -26.97 -0.99
N VAL A 256 4.66 -25.95 -0.80
CA VAL A 256 4.26 -25.48 0.54
C VAL A 256 3.49 -26.56 1.30
N ILE A 257 2.54 -27.26 0.66
CA ILE A 257 1.82 -28.38 1.27
C ILE A 257 2.78 -29.47 1.71
N LYS A 258 3.75 -29.87 0.86
CA LYS A 258 4.71 -30.93 1.18
C LYS A 258 5.52 -30.63 2.44
N ARG A 259 5.69 -29.36 2.78
CA ARG A 259 6.47 -28.89 3.94
C ARG A 259 5.59 -28.48 5.13
N GLY A 260 4.27 -28.63 5.02
CA GLY A 260 3.33 -28.26 6.07
C GLY A 260 3.25 -26.75 6.30
N GLY A 261 3.53 -25.95 5.27
CA GLY A 261 3.45 -24.50 5.35
C GLY A 261 2.03 -23.96 5.16
N PHE A 262 1.89 -22.64 5.28
CA PHE A 262 0.62 -21.92 5.25
C PHE A 262 0.71 -20.73 4.28
N MET A 263 -0.34 -20.51 3.50
CA MET A 263 -0.38 -19.48 2.46
C MET A 263 -1.51 -18.48 2.70
N ILE A 264 -1.21 -17.18 2.53
CA ILE A 264 -2.19 -16.09 2.64
C ILE A 264 -2.14 -15.28 1.35
N ALA A 265 -3.30 -15.04 0.72
CA ALA A 265 -3.38 -14.07 -0.37
C ALA A 265 -3.10 -12.66 0.19
N ALA A 266 -1.96 -12.07 -0.17
CA ALA A 266 -1.54 -10.75 0.28
C ALA A 266 -2.26 -9.68 -0.55
N HIS A 267 -2.85 -8.69 0.13
CA HIS A 267 -3.52 -7.52 -0.47
C HIS A 267 -4.14 -7.78 -1.88
N PRO A 268 -5.05 -8.77 -2.02
CA PRO A 268 -5.36 -9.43 -3.30
C PRO A 268 -6.01 -8.53 -4.36
N PHE A 269 -6.45 -7.34 -3.96
CA PHE A 269 -7.11 -6.35 -4.79
C PHE A 269 -6.36 -5.01 -4.84
N ARG A 270 -5.11 -4.95 -4.40
CA ARG A 270 -4.27 -3.74 -4.48
C ARG A 270 -4.26 -3.15 -5.89
N GLY A 271 -4.69 -1.90 -6.01
CA GLY A 271 -4.74 -1.17 -7.28
C GLY A 271 -5.95 -1.49 -8.16
N PHE A 272 -6.73 -2.53 -7.85
CA PHE A 272 -7.85 -2.97 -8.69
C PHE A 272 -9.08 -2.07 -8.55
N LEU A 273 -9.30 -1.46 -7.38
CA LEU A 273 -10.50 -0.65 -7.11
C LEU A 273 -10.21 0.86 -7.10
N THR A 274 -9.00 1.25 -7.50
CA THR A 274 -8.63 2.66 -7.71
C THR A 274 -9.34 3.27 -8.92
N PHE A 275 -9.91 2.43 -9.79
CA PHE A 275 -10.83 2.81 -10.86
C PHE A 275 -12.20 2.16 -10.58
N ASP A 276 -13.26 2.95 -10.71
CA ASP A 276 -14.65 2.61 -10.38
C ASP A 276 -15.02 1.17 -10.79
N THR A 277 -15.45 0.35 -9.81
CA THR A 277 -15.87 -1.06 -9.97
C THR A 277 -16.91 -1.26 -11.06
N SER A 278 -17.69 -0.21 -11.32
CA SER A 278 -18.72 -0.16 -12.35
C SER A 278 -18.14 -0.33 -13.76
N ALA A 279 -16.89 0.07 -13.99
CA ALA A 279 -16.22 -0.04 -15.28
C ALA A 279 -15.51 -1.40 -15.50
N LEU A 280 -15.10 -2.09 -14.43
CA LEU A 280 -14.41 -3.39 -14.49
C LEU A 280 -15.36 -4.60 -14.33
N GLY A 281 -16.58 -4.39 -13.82
CA GLY A 281 -17.57 -5.46 -13.65
C GLY A 281 -17.11 -6.59 -12.72
N LEU A 282 -16.14 -6.31 -11.84
CA LEU A 282 -15.56 -7.23 -10.89
C LEU A 282 -16.39 -7.22 -9.60
N THR A 283 -17.36 -8.12 -9.54
CA THR A 283 -18.17 -8.33 -8.33
C THR A 283 -17.47 -9.32 -7.39
N PRO A 284 -17.80 -9.34 -6.09
CA PRO A 284 -17.22 -10.32 -5.15
C PRO A 284 -17.42 -11.77 -5.60
N GLU A 285 -18.53 -12.06 -6.29
CA GLU A 285 -18.80 -13.40 -6.86
C GLU A 285 -17.75 -13.76 -7.91
N LYS A 286 -17.54 -12.90 -8.92
CA LYS A 286 -16.53 -13.15 -9.95
C LYS A 286 -15.11 -13.15 -9.39
N ALA A 287 -14.83 -12.26 -8.44
CA ALA A 287 -13.53 -12.19 -7.78
C ALA A 287 -13.23 -13.49 -7.01
N SER A 288 -14.25 -14.12 -6.41
CA SER A 288 -14.10 -15.37 -5.68
C SER A 288 -13.72 -16.57 -6.56
N GLU A 289 -13.91 -16.47 -7.88
CA GLU A 289 -13.51 -17.49 -8.87
C GLU A 289 -12.02 -17.39 -9.28
N ARG A 290 -11.27 -16.40 -8.75
CA ARG A 290 -9.84 -16.27 -9.06
C ARG A 290 -9.06 -17.44 -8.45
N LYS A 291 -8.18 -18.03 -9.26
CA LYS A 291 -7.30 -19.16 -8.90
C LYS A 291 -6.47 -18.95 -7.64
N ILE A 292 -6.13 -17.71 -7.29
CA ILE A 292 -5.41 -17.40 -6.05
C ILE A 292 -6.14 -17.94 -4.82
N PHE A 293 -7.46 -17.83 -4.79
CA PHE A 293 -8.26 -18.21 -3.63
C PHE A 293 -8.47 -19.73 -3.51
N GLU A 294 -8.25 -20.49 -4.59
CA GLU A 294 -8.26 -21.95 -4.55
C GLU A 294 -6.95 -22.52 -3.95
N ALA A 295 -5.88 -21.73 -3.93
CA ALA A 295 -4.55 -22.17 -3.53
C ALA A 295 -4.10 -21.69 -2.14
N VAL A 296 -4.75 -20.67 -1.57
CA VAL A 296 -4.36 -20.10 -0.28
C VAL A 296 -5.22 -20.63 0.86
N ASP A 297 -4.70 -20.56 2.08
CA ASP A 297 -5.36 -21.01 3.30
C ASP A 297 -6.07 -19.87 4.04
N ALA A 298 -5.71 -18.61 3.75
CA ALA A 298 -6.35 -17.40 4.30
C ALA A 298 -6.25 -16.21 3.34
N VAL A 299 -6.94 -15.13 3.67
CA VAL A 299 -6.94 -13.87 2.90
C VAL A 299 -6.57 -12.71 3.81
N GLU A 300 -5.64 -11.86 3.37
CA GLU A 300 -5.36 -10.58 4.01
C GLU A 300 -6.46 -9.58 3.66
N VAL A 301 -7.25 -9.18 4.65
CA VAL A 301 -8.41 -8.29 4.48
C VAL A 301 -8.22 -6.92 5.13
N LEU A 302 -7.12 -6.74 5.88
CA LEU A 302 -6.71 -5.48 6.47
C LEU A 302 -5.23 -5.26 6.19
N ASN A 303 -4.95 -4.50 5.13
CA ASN A 303 -3.61 -4.07 4.72
C ASN A 303 -3.52 -2.54 4.71
N SER A 304 -2.40 -1.96 5.17
CA SER A 304 -2.27 -0.50 5.32
C SER A 304 -1.97 0.25 4.01
N LYS A 305 -1.49 -0.47 2.99
CA LYS A 305 -1.09 0.07 1.69
C LYS A 305 -2.21 0.03 0.65
N VAL A 306 -3.41 -0.39 1.03
CA VAL A 306 -4.59 -0.43 0.17
C VAL A 306 -5.71 0.42 0.75
N THR A 307 -6.66 0.79 -0.10
CA THR A 307 -7.82 1.59 0.30
C THR A 307 -8.77 0.79 1.19
N GLN A 308 -9.59 1.49 1.99
CA GLN A 308 -10.64 0.85 2.78
C GLN A 308 -11.64 0.06 1.92
N LYS A 309 -11.89 0.52 0.68
CA LYS A 309 -12.74 -0.19 -0.29
C LYS A 309 -12.13 -1.52 -0.71
N GLU A 310 -10.82 -1.57 -0.95
CA GLU A 310 -10.09 -2.81 -1.28
C GLU A 310 -10.08 -3.79 -0.12
N ASN A 311 -9.88 -3.31 1.11
CA ASN A 311 -9.98 -4.13 2.32
C ASN A 311 -11.40 -4.68 2.52
N ALA A 312 -12.44 -3.85 2.36
CA ALA A 312 -13.83 -4.27 2.47
C ALA A 312 -14.19 -5.33 1.40
N PHE A 313 -13.75 -5.11 0.16
CA PHE A 313 -13.96 -6.06 -0.93
C PHE A 313 -13.22 -7.39 -0.69
N ALA A 314 -11.99 -7.35 -0.17
CA ALA A 314 -11.26 -8.56 0.25
C ALA A 314 -12.02 -9.34 1.32
N LEU A 315 -12.61 -8.64 2.29
CA LEU A 315 -13.43 -9.24 3.34
C LEU A 315 -14.71 -9.89 2.79
N GLU A 316 -15.39 -9.25 1.83
CA GLU A 316 -16.58 -9.82 1.18
C GLU A 316 -16.24 -11.12 0.43
N VAL A 317 -15.14 -11.12 -0.31
CA VAL A 317 -14.66 -12.31 -1.03
C VAL A 317 -14.27 -13.42 -0.05
N ALA A 318 -13.52 -13.11 1.00
CA ALA A 318 -13.13 -14.09 2.02
C ALA A 318 -14.33 -14.71 2.73
N LYS A 319 -15.33 -13.89 3.11
CA LYS A 319 -16.60 -14.35 3.71
C LYS A 319 -17.36 -15.27 2.77
N ARG A 320 -17.45 -14.93 1.48
CA ARG A 320 -18.11 -15.75 0.46
C ARG A 320 -17.48 -17.13 0.33
N LEU A 321 -16.15 -17.20 0.41
CA LEU A 321 -15.39 -18.44 0.29
C LEU A 321 -15.27 -19.21 1.60
N GLY A 322 -15.66 -18.62 2.74
CA GLY A 322 -15.47 -19.22 4.06
C GLY A 322 -13.99 -19.33 4.45
N LEU A 323 -13.12 -18.50 3.87
CA LEU A 323 -11.69 -18.52 4.17
C LEU A 323 -11.40 -17.71 5.45
N PRO A 324 -10.48 -18.18 6.30
CA PRO A 324 -9.91 -17.39 7.39
C PRO A 324 -9.37 -16.04 6.89
N VAL A 325 -9.42 -15.04 7.76
CA VAL A 325 -8.98 -13.69 7.45
C VAL A 325 -7.81 -13.27 8.33
N THR A 326 -6.93 -12.46 7.78
CA THR A 326 -5.79 -11.87 8.49
C THR A 326 -5.66 -10.38 8.24
N GLY A 327 -4.88 -9.72 9.09
CA GLY A 327 -4.43 -8.35 8.90
C GLY A 327 -2.92 -8.24 9.12
N GLY A 328 -2.30 -7.35 8.35
CA GLY A 328 -0.88 -7.05 8.39
C GLY A 328 -0.63 -5.61 7.95
N SER A 329 0.41 -4.98 8.48
CA SER A 329 0.71 -3.61 8.11
C SER A 329 1.21 -3.50 6.68
N ASP A 330 1.91 -4.51 6.17
CA ASP A 330 2.77 -4.38 5.00
C ASP A 330 3.75 -3.21 5.16
N ALA A 331 4.34 -3.13 6.36
CA ALA A 331 5.22 -2.05 6.76
C ALA A 331 6.52 -2.08 5.96
N HIS A 332 6.84 -0.94 5.36
CA HIS A 332 8.09 -0.63 4.68
C HIS A 332 8.85 0.53 5.36
N GLU A 333 8.16 1.22 6.26
CA GLU A 333 8.68 2.29 7.11
C GLU A 333 8.26 2.03 8.56
N LEU A 334 9.04 2.53 9.52
CA LEU A 334 8.84 2.27 10.95
C LEU A 334 7.43 2.68 11.45
N ALA A 335 6.91 3.80 10.95
CA ALA A 335 5.62 4.36 11.37
C ALA A 335 4.41 3.52 10.91
N GLU A 336 4.62 2.57 10.00
CA GLU A 336 3.55 1.74 9.41
C GLU A 336 3.32 0.47 10.22
N LEU A 337 4.31 0.05 11.01
CA LEU A 337 4.29 -1.17 11.78
C LEU A 337 3.08 -1.22 12.71
N GLY A 338 2.31 -2.32 12.64
CA GLY A 338 1.17 -2.54 13.51
C GLY A 338 -0.05 -1.65 13.25
N ILE A 339 -0.11 -0.89 12.14
CA ILE A 339 -1.37 -0.22 11.70
C ILE A 339 -2.50 -1.24 11.59
N TYR A 340 -2.20 -2.41 11.04
CA TYR A 340 -3.03 -3.61 11.13
C TYR A 340 -2.21 -4.77 11.64
N ALA A 341 -2.86 -5.65 12.40
CA ALA A 341 -2.29 -6.86 12.93
C ALA A 341 -3.39 -7.91 13.13
N THR A 342 -2.98 -9.17 13.26
CA THR A 342 -3.88 -10.29 13.53
C THR A 342 -3.83 -10.67 15.01
N VAL A 343 -5.01 -10.82 15.63
CA VAL A 343 -5.11 -11.25 17.04
C VAL A 343 -5.41 -12.74 17.08
N PHE A 344 -4.51 -13.51 17.69
CA PHE A 344 -4.68 -14.93 17.94
C PHE A 344 -5.22 -15.17 19.35
N SER A 345 -6.09 -16.17 19.50
CA SER A 345 -6.74 -16.49 20.78
C SER A 345 -5.81 -17.14 21.80
N HIS A 346 -4.65 -17.65 21.36
CA HIS A 346 -3.67 -18.34 22.20
C HIS A 346 -2.27 -17.77 21.94
N ALA A 347 -1.45 -17.72 22.99
CA ALA A 347 -0.03 -17.44 22.88
C ALA A 347 0.74 -18.67 22.36
N ILE A 348 1.90 -18.41 21.73
CA ILE A 348 2.80 -19.42 21.17
C ILE A 348 3.75 -19.95 22.25
#